data_AF-E3CU58-F1
#
_entry.id   AF-E3CU58-F1
#
_cell.length_a   1.000
_cell.length_b   1.000
_cell.length_c   1.000
_cell.angle_alpha   90.00
_cell.angle_beta   90.00
_cell.angle_gamma   90.00
#
_symmetry.space_group_name_H-M   'P 1'
#
loop_
_entity.id
_entity.type
_entity.pdbx_description
1 polymer ?
#
loop_
_entity_poly.entity_id
_entity_poly.type
_entity_poly.pdbx_seq_one_letter_code
_entity_poly.pdbx_strand_id
1 'polypeptide(L)'
;MNKSLNEKLINFINDIAENVFIVQFVISTIGLVMNVPHLLILLHNSMRTSSTNSIMIGMAICDLIVLSENVYERVQGYWFFGSQNPCINDSKFWYMYSLLIGDFLQTVFERASYWLGVSLAFTRLVIMKMSGTTLEISKPLFGYLLILALVGLSSVLSAYYYCGYSIAQWGTWEPEKKCTGYHANYSEPTYYRNFADNENVSKVGRRYQVIDGVSRILVSISYPILTILLIFEIRKSAKFASKALNSKSSEERWNL
;
A
#
# COMPACT_ATOMS: atom_id res chain seq x y z
N MET A 1 1.53 41.30 4.62
CA MET A 1 1.02 40.49 3.50
C MET A 1 0.07 39.43 4.04
N ASN A 2 -1.24 39.70 3.93
CA ASN A 2 -2.36 38.75 3.77
C ASN A 2 -2.62 37.62 4.80
N LYS A 3 -2.83 37.98 6.07
CA LYS A 3 -3.33 37.04 7.11
C LYS A 3 -4.67 36.40 6.71
N SER A 4 -5.58 37.15 6.08
CA SER A 4 -6.89 36.65 5.62
C SER A 4 -6.81 35.75 4.38
N LEU A 5 -5.86 35.97 3.47
CA LEU A 5 -5.64 35.08 2.33
C LEU A 5 -5.01 33.76 2.79
N ASN A 6 -4.09 33.81 3.76
CA ASN A 6 -3.54 32.61 4.39
C ASN A 6 -4.63 31.82 5.11
N GLU A 7 -5.55 32.49 5.81
CA GLU A 7 -6.66 31.84 6.52
C GLU A 7 -7.66 31.18 5.55
N LYS A 8 -8.02 31.86 4.45
CA LYS A 8 -8.83 31.26 3.38
C LYS A 8 -8.15 30.06 2.72
N LEU A 9 -6.84 30.16 2.47
CA LEU A 9 -6.07 29.06 1.87
C LEU A 9 -5.99 27.86 2.82
N ILE A 10 -5.75 28.09 4.12
CA ILE A 10 -5.73 27.04 5.13
C ILE A 10 -7.09 26.35 5.23
N ASN A 11 -8.18 27.11 5.27
CA ASN A 11 -9.52 26.55 5.32
C ASN A 11 -9.86 25.73 4.07
N PHE A 12 -9.45 26.21 2.89
CA PHE A 12 -9.63 25.47 1.63
C PHE A 12 -8.82 24.16 1.62
N ILE A 13 -7.57 24.18 2.09
CA ILE A 13 -6.73 22.98 2.18
C ILE A 13 -7.33 21.97 3.17
N ASN A 14 -7.83 22.45 4.32
CA ASN A 14 -8.45 21.59 5.32
C ASN A 14 -9.72 20.93 4.79
N ASP A 15 -10.57 21.68 4.08
CA ASP A 15 -11.80 21.15 3.46
C ASP A 15 -11.48 20.08 2.40
N ILE A 16 -10.46 20.31 1.57
CA ILE A 16 -9.98 19.29 0.63
C ILE A 16 -9.46 18.06 1.38
N ALA A 17 -8.64 18.25 2.41
CA ALA A 17 -8.05 17.15 3.16
C ALA A 17 -9.13 16.28 3.80
N GLU A 18 -10.14 16.89 4.42
CA GLU A 18 -11.26 16.18 5.03
C GLU A 18 -12.05 15.36 4.01
N ASN A 19 -12.34 15.93 2.85
CA ASN A 19 -13.00 15.20 1.76
C ASN A 19 -12.15 14.04 1.23
N VAL A 20 -10.84 14.25 1.05
CA VAL A 20 -9.90 13.20 0.61
C VAL A 20 -9.88 12.05 1.62
N PHE A 21 -9.90 12.37 2.91
CA PHE A 21 -9.89 11.40 4.00
C PHE A 21 -11.15 10.55 4.04
N ILE A 22 -12.33 11.14 3.83
CA ILE A 22 -13.58 10.40 3.74
C ILE A 22 -13.56 9.47 2.52
N VAL A 23 -13.12 9.97 1.36
CA VAL A 23 -13.01 9.16 0.14
C VAL A 23 -12.04 8.01 0.34
N GLN A 24 -10.88 8.25 0.94
CA GLN A 24 -9.88 7.23 1.23
C GLN A 24 -10.46 6.15 2.16
N PHE A 25 -11.22 6.52 3.19
CA PHE A 25 -11.87 5.58 4.08
C PHE A 25 -12.86 4.66 3.35
N VAL A 26 -13.73 5.25 2.52
CA VAL A 26 -14.73 4.50 1.75
C VAL A 26 -14.06 3.55 0.77
N ILE A 27 -13.09 4.03 0.00
CA ILE A 27 -12.35 3.22 -0.98
C ILE A 27 -11.59 2.10 -0.28
N SER A 28 -10.95 2.38 0.86
CA SER A 28 -10.22 1.33 1.58
C SER A 28 -11.12 0.26 2.16
N THR A 29 -12.30 0.64 2.66
CA THR A 29 -13.29 -0.32 3.15
C THR A 29 -13.77 -1.24 2.01
N ILE A 30 -14.12 -0.67 0.85
CA ILE A 30 -14.52 -1.44 -0.33
C ILE A 30 -13.37 -2.34 -0.79
N GLY A 31 -12.16 -1.81 -0.88
CA GLY A 31 -10.98 -2.55 -1.29
C GLY A 31 -10.68 -3.73 -0.37
N LEU A 32 -10.84 -3.57 0.95
CA LEU A 32 -10.64 -4.64 1.92
C LEU A 32 -11.66 -5.77 1.70
N VAL A 33 -12.94 -5.43 1.57
CA VAL A 33 -14.03 -6.39 1.28
C VAL A 33 -13.80 -7.13 -0.04
N MET A 34 -13.26 -6.47 -1.06
CA MET A 34 -12.96 -7.07 -2.37
C MET A 34 -11.70 -7.95 -2.35
N ASN A 35 -10.66 -7.56 -1.60
CA ASN A 35 -9.38 -8.27 -1.59
C ASN A 35 -9.42 -9.58 -0.78
N VAL A 36 -10.30 -9.69 0.22
CA VAL A 36 -10.48 -10.95 0.99
C VAL A 36 -10.91 -12.12 0.09
N PRO A 37 -12.04 -12.07 -0.64
CA PRO A 37 -12.44 -13.17 -1.53
C PRO A 37 -11.45 -13.37 -2.67
N HIS A 38 -10.84 -12.29 -3.19
CA HIS A 38 -9.80 -12.39 -4.20
C HIS A 38 -8.61 -13.25 -3.73
N LEU A 39 -8.11 -13.00 -2.52
CA LEU A 39 -7.03 -13.78 -1.93
C LEU A 39 -7.45 -15.24 -1.70
N LEU A 40 -8.67 -15.48 -1.18
CA LEU A 40 -9.17 -16.84 -0.96
C LEU A 40 -9.21 -17.67 -2.26
N ILE A 41 -9.65 -17.07 -3.37
CA ILE A 41 -9.67 -17.71 -4.68
C ILE A 41 -8.24 -18.04 -5.15
N LEU A 42 -7.30 -17.12 -4.98
CA LEU A 42 -5.91 -17.31 -5.41
C LEU A 42 -5.16 -18.36 -4.58
N LEU A 43 -5.53 -18.54 -3.31
CA LEU A 43 -4.93 -19.55 -2.44
C LEU A 43 -5.37 -20.98 -2.78
N HIS A 44 -6.43 -21.15 -3.59
CA HIS A 44 -6.88 -22.47 -4.02
C HIS A 44 -5.78 -23.22 -4.79
N ASN A 45 -5.64 -24.53 -4.54
CA ASN A 45 -4.54 -25.35 -5.07
C ASN A 45 -4.39 -25.28 -6.59
N SER A 46 -5.51 -25.19 -7.32
CA SER A 46 -5.50 -25.08 -8.79
C SER A 46 -4.87 -23.78 -9.31
N MET A 47 -4.88 -22.72 -8.50
CA MET A 47 -4.41 -21.39 -8.88
C MET A 47 -2.94 -21.17 -8.51
N ARG A 48 -2.34 -21.96 -7.61
CA ARG A 48 -0.94 -21.75 -7.15
C ARG A 48 0.15 -22.32 -8.10
N THR A 49 -0.16 -22.41 -9.39
CA THR A 49 0.65 -23.13 -10.39
C THR A 49 1.62 -22.25 -11.17
N SER A 50 1.47 -20.92 -11.14
CA SER A 50 2.29 -19.98 -11.91
C SER A 50 2.88 -18.87 -11.04
N SER A 51 4.02 -18.33 -11.46
CA SER A 51 4.63 -17.15 -10.83
C SER A 51 3.70 -15.94 -10.83
N THR A 52 2.89 -15.78 -11.88
CA THR A 52 1.88 -14.72 -11.99
C THR A 52 0.88 -14.81 -10.84
N ASN A 53 0.38 -16.01 -10.55
CA ASN A 53 -0.57 -16.20 -9.46
C ASN A 53 0.09 -16.04 -8.09
N SER A 54 1.33 -16.51 -7.92
CA SER A 54 2.11 -16.23 -6.70
C SER A 54 2.29 -14.73 -6.46
N ILE A 55 2.66 -13.95 -7.50
CA ILE A 55 2.83 -12.49 -7.39
C ILE A 55 1.49 -11.81 -7.04
N MET A 56 0.38 -12.23 -7.66
CA MET A 56 -0.96 -11.70 -7.33
C MET A 56 -1.37 -12.00 -5.88
N ILE A 57 -1.01 -13.17 -5.33
CA ILE A 57 -1.21 -13.48 -3.90
C ILE A 57 -0.44 -12.48 -3.03
N GLY A 58 0.83 -12.22 -3.37
CA GLY A 58 1.65 -11.23 -2.67
C GLY A 58 1.04 -9.84 -2.68
N MET A 59 0.56 -9.38 -3.85
CA MET A 59 -0.12 -8.10 -3.98
C MET A 59 -1.38 -8.03 -3.12
N ALA A 60 -2.23 -9.06 -3.17
CA ALA A 60 -3.46 -9.11 -2.38
C ALA A 60 -3.18 -9.07 -0.87
N ILE A 61 -2.11 -9.73 -0.39
CA ILE A 61 -1.68 -9.65 1.02
C ILE A 61 -1.19 -8.24 1.37
N CYS A 62 -0.35 -7.63 0.51
CA CYS A 62 0.14 -6.27 0.73
C CYS A 62 -1.03 -5.28 0.81
N ASP A 63 -1.97 -5.37 -0.13
CA ASP A 63 -3.13 -4.49 -0.19
C ASP A 63 -4.03 -4.69 1.03
N LEU A 64 -4.26 -5.93 1.49
CA LEU A 64 -5.03 -6.17 2.71
C LEU A 64 -4.40 -5.49 3.93
N ILE A 65 -3.07 -5.54 4.08
CA ILE A 65 -2.38 -4.88 5.20
C ILE A 65 -2.54 -3.36 5.12
N VAL A 66 -2.27 -2.76 3.96
CA VAL A 66 -2.37 -1.32 3.74
C VAL A 66 -3.79 -0.81 3.98
N LEU A 67 -4.78 -1.49 3.41
CA LEU A 67 -6.18 -1.08 3.53
C LEU A 67 -6.71 -1.29 4.96
N SER A 68 -6.26 -2.36 5.65
CA SER A 68 -6.63 -2.60 7.05
C SER A 68 -6.07 -1.51 7.96
N GLU A 69 -4.84 -1.08 7.73
CA GLU A 69 -4.21 -0.01 8.49
C GLU A 69 -4.96 1.32 8.27
N ASN A 70 -5.27 1.68 7.02
CA ASN A 70 -6.02 2.92 6.78
C ASN A 70 -7.41 2.85 7.42
N VAL A 71 -8.13 1.72 7.29
CA VAL A 71 -9.43 1.55 7.98
C VAL A 71 -9.27 1.66 9.49
N TYR A 72 -8.24 1.05 10.08
CA TYR A 72 -7.95 1.14 11.51
C TYR A 72 -7.73 2.59 11.95
N GLU A 73 -6.86 3.34 11.29
CA GLU A 73 -6.58 4.74 11.63
C GLU A 73 -7.85 5.60 11.59
N ARG A 74 -8.67 5.44 10.54
CA ARG A 74 -9.93 6.19 10.39
C ARG A 74 -10.98 5.80 11.41
N VAL A 75 -11.12 4.51 11.70
CA VAL A 75 -12.05 4.03 12.71
C VAL A 75 -11.67 4.57 14.09
N GLN A 76 -10.39 4.52 14.45
CA GLN A 76 -9.88 5.12 15.68
C GLN A 76 -10.15 6.63 15.73
N GLY A 77 -9.78 7.36 14.67
CA GLY A 77 -9.95 8.82 14.63
C GLY A 77 -11.40 9.31 14.66
N TYR A 78 -12.31 8.65 13.94
CA TYR A 78 -13.71 9.09 13.85
C TYR A 78 -14.63 8.53 14.95
N TRP A 79 -14.51 7.25 15.30
CA TRP A 79 -15.44 6.60 16.23
C TRP A 79 -14.95 6.58 17.68
N PHE A 80 -13.65 6.44 17.91
CA PHE A 80 -13.11 6.31 19.28
C PHE A 80 -12.64 7.65 19.83
N PHE A 81 -11.82 8.38 19.07
CA PHE A 81 -11.28 9.68 19.48
C PHE A 81 -12.06 10.87 18.91
N GLY A 82 -13.23 10.58 18.32
CA GLY A 82 -14.05 11.43 17.47
C GLY A 82 -13.76 12.92 17.63
N SER A 83 -13.19 13.54 16.59
CA SER A 83 -12.85 14.97 16.48
C SER A 83 -12.84 15.71 17.83
N GLN A 84 -11.77 15.50 18.60
CA GLN A 84 -11.54 16.15 19.89
C GLN A 84 -12.53 15.76 21.00
N ASN A 85 -12.88 14.48 21.16
CA ASN A 85 -13.61 14.05 22.35
C ASN A 85 -12.73 14.32 23.60
N PRO A 86 -13.04 15.33 24.41
CA PRO A 86 -12.15 15.77 25.48
C PRO A 86 -12.29 14.92 26.74
N CYS A 87 -13.10 13.87 26.65
CA CYS A 87 -13.28 12.87 27.68
C CYS A 87 -12.47 11.60 27.39
N ILE A 88 -11.67 11.56 26.33
CA ILE A 88 -10.80 10.41 26.04
C ILE A 88 -9.40 10.92 25.74
N ASN A 89 -8.40 10.36 26.42
CA ASN A 89 -7.00 10.58 26.08
C ASN A 89 -6.68 9.88 24.75
N ASP A 90 -6.45 10.68 23.72
CA ASP A 90 -6.08 10.27 22.35
C ASP A 90 -4.57 10.05 22.17
N SER A 91 -3.79 10.24 23.23
CA SER A 91 -2.32 10.27 23.20
C SER A 91 -1.73 9.20 24.11
N LYS A 92 -2.39 8.04 24.19
CA LYS A 92 -1.93 6.88 24.98
C LYS A 92 -0.71 6.23 24.33
N PHE A 93 0.19 5.68 25.16
CA PHE A 93 1.41 5.00 24.71
C PHE A 93 1.13 3.94 23.64
N TRP A 94 0.20 3.01 23.91
CA TRP A 94 -0.11 1.92 22.99
C TRP A 94 -0.74 2.39 21.69
N TYR A 95 -1.54 3.46 21.73
CA TYR A 95 -2.13 4.04 20.52
C TYR A 95 -1.04 4.69 19.65
N MET A 96 -0.19 5.54 20.24
CA MET A 96 0.94 6.17 19.53
C MET A 96 1.92 5.13 18.97
N TYR A 97 2.16 4.05 19.72
CA TYR A 97 2.98 2.94 19.26
C TYR A 97 2.31 2.16 18.12
N SER A 98 0.99 1.93 18.19
CA SER A 98 0.23 1.29 17.12
C SER A 98 0.26 2.10 15.82
N LEU A 99 0.17 3.44 15.91
CA LEU A 99 0.28 4.33 14.75
C LEU A 99 1.69 4.28 14.15
N LEU A 100 2.74 4.24 14.98
CA LEU A 100 4.12 4.11 14.49
C LEU A 100 4.34 2.81 13.71
N ILE A 101 3.80 1.70 14.24
CA ILE A 101 3.84 0.40 13.56
C ILE A 101 2.97 0.42 12.30
N GLY A 102 1.79 1.02 12.37
CA GLY A 102 0.87 1.21 11.25
C GLY A 102 1.55 1.92 10.08
N ASP A 103 2.10 3.11 10.32
CA ASP A 103 2.84 3.90 9.32
C ASP A 103 3.98 3.10 8.69
N PHE A 104 4.75 2.36 9.52
CA PHE A 104 5.83 1.51 9.04
C PHE A 104 5.30 0.41 8.11
N LEU A 105 4.29 -0.35 8.54
CA LEU A 105 3.69 -1.44 7.76
C LEU A 105 3.06 -0.90 6.47
N GLN A 106 2.22 0.13 6.57
CA GLN A 106 1.58 0.78 5.44
C GLN A 106 2.61 1.15 4.38
N THR A 107 3.69 1.82 4.79
CA THR A 107 4.74 2.24 3.85
C THR A 107 5.49 1.07 3.22
N VAL A 108 5.81 0.04 4.02
CA VAL A 108 6.53 -1.15 3.54
C VAL A 108 5.71 -1.89 2.49
N PHE A 109 4.45 -2.19 2.81
CA PHE A 109 3.58 -3.03 1.99
C PHE A 109 3.01 -2.26 0.78
N GLU A 110 2.75 -0.96 0.90
CA GLU A 110 2.35 -0.12 -0.25
C GLU A 110 3.45 -0.09 -1.31
N ARG A 111 4.69 0.22 -0.90
CA ARG A 111 5.84 0.25 -1.82
C ARG A 111 6.10 -1.13 -2.43
N ALA A 112 5.99 -2.20 -1.65
CA ALA A 112 6.14 -3.56 -2.16
C ALA A 112 5.06 -3.93 -3.18
N SER A 113 3.79 -3.59 -2.92
CA SER A 113 2.67 -3.85 -3.84
C SER A 113 2.88 -3.19 -5.20
N TYR A 114 3.34 -1.93 -5.21
CA TYR A 114 3.69 -1.20 -6.43
C TYR A 114 4.77 -1.88 -7.28
N TRP A 115 5.88 -2.30 -6.66
CA TRP A 115 6.95 -3.01 -7.37
C TRP A 115 6.55 -4.42 -7.77
N LEU A 116 5.69 -5.09 -7.02
CA LEU A 116 5.09 -6.37 -7.41
C LEU A 116 4.21 -6.20 -8.65
N GLY A 117 3.44 -5.12 -8.75
CA GLY A 117 2.64 -4.79 -9.93
C GLY A 117 3.48 -4.58 -11.20
N VAL A 118 4.58 -3.83 -11.09
CA VAL A 118 5.57 -3.66 -12.19
C VAL A 118 6.18 -5.00 -12.57
N SER A 119 6.57 -5.78 -11.56
CA SER A 119 7.18 -7.09 -11.78
C SER A 119 6.22 -8.10 -12.40
N LEU A 120 4.93 -8.08 -12.05
CA LEU A 120 3.87 -8.89 -12.67
C LEU A 120 3.77 -8.60 -14.16
N ALA A 121 3.71 -7.32 -14.55
CA ALA A 121 3.64 -6.90 -15.95
C ALA A 121 4.90 -7.33 -16.72
N PHE A 122 6.08 -7.14 -16.13
CA PHE A 122 7.35 -7.56 -16.70
C PHE A 122 7.44 -9.08 -16.88
N THR A 123 7.13 -9.86 -15.84
CA THR A 123 7.13 -11.33 -15.89
C THR A 123 6.17 -11.83 -16.98
N ARG A 124 4.95 -11.28 -17.07
CA ARG A 124 4.01 -11.65 -18.14
C ARG A 124 4.53 -11.33 -19.53
N LEU A 125 5.17 -10.17 -19.71
CA LEU A 125 5.76 -9.78 -20.99
C LEU A 125 6.86 -10.76 -21.42
N VAL A 126 7.76 -11.14 -20.49
CA VAL A 126 8.84 -12.10 -20.76
C VAL A 126 8.29 -13.47 -21.11
N ILE A 127 7.35 -14.00 -20.31
CA ILE A 127 6.74 -15.31 -20.54
C ILE A 127 6.07 -15.37 -21.93
N MET A 128 5.36 -14.31 -22.32
CA MET A 128 4.65 -14.26 -23.59
C MET A 128 5.59 -14.10 -24.79
N LYS A 129 6.68 -13.33 -24.64
CA LYS A 129 7.68 -13.14 -25.71
C LYS A 129 8.53 -14.38 -25.97
N MET A 130 8.75 -15.18 -24.93
CA MET A 130 9.56 -16.40 -24.98
C MET A 130 8.69 -17.67 -24.92
N SER A 131 7.44 -17.58 -25.41
CA SER A 131 6.50 -18.70 -25.41
C SER A 131 7.09 -19.89 -26.17
N GLY A 132 7.30 -21.02 -25.48
CA GLY A 132 7.88 -22.25 -26.04
C GLY A 132 9.08 -22.79 -25.27
N THR A 133 9.69 -21.99 -24.40
CA THR A 133 10.79 -22.43 -23.52
C THR A 133 10.31 -22.52 -22.06
N THR A 134 10.70 -23.58 -21.36
CA THR A 134 10.45 -23.70 -19.91
C THR A 134 11.29 -22.69 -19.15
N LEU A 135 10.71 -21.53 -18.83
CA LEU A 135 11.36 -20.47 -18.06
C LEU A 135 11.17 -20.70 -16.56
N GLU A 136 12.25 -20.64 -15.80
CA GLU A 136 12.20 -20.70 -14.33
C GLU A 136 11.37 -19.56 -13.73
N ILE A 137 11.35 -18.40 -14.40
CA ILE A 137 10.56 -17.21 -14.04
C ILE A 137 9.05 -17.49 -14.08
N SER A 138 8.61 -18.55 -14.78
CA SER A 138 7.21 -18.98 -14.82
C SER A 138 6.79 -19.79 -13.59
N LYS A 139 7.76 -20.34 -12.85
CA LYS A 139 7.49 -21.21 -11.70
C LYS A 139 6.98 -20.40 -10.49
N PRO A 140 6.03 -20.92 -9.70
CA PRO A 140 5.46 -20.19 -8.57
C PRO A 140 6.49 -19.80 -7.50
N LEU A 141 7.56 -20.59 -7.35
CA LEU A 141 8.65 -20.31 -6.41
C LEU A 141 9.33 -18.95 -6.70
N PHE A 142 9.52 -18.61 -7.97
CA PHE A 142 10.09 -17.31 -8.34
C PHE A 142 9.24 -16.16 -7.81
N GLY A 143 7.91 -16.26 -7.93
CA GLY A 143 6.99 -15.24 -7.42
C GLY A 143 7.07 -15.07 -5.90
N TYR A 144 7.14 -16.16 -5.14
CA TYR A 144 7.29 -16.07 -3.67
C TYR A 144 8.65 -15.49 -3.24
N LEU A 145 9.74 -15.88 -3.90
CA LEU A 145 11.06 -15.31 -3.66
C LEU A 145 11.09 -13.81 -3.98
N LEU A 146 10.42 -13.40 -5.06
CA LEU A 146 10.32 -12.00 -5.45
C LEU A 146 9.53 -11.18 -4.41
N ILE A 147 8.43 -11.72 -3.88
CA ILE A 147 7.69 -11.08 -2.78
C ILE A 147 8.60 -10.89 -1.57
N LEU A 148 9.30 -11.94 -1.15
CA LEU A 148 10.20 -11.85 0.00
C LEU A 148 11.31 -10.80 -0.22
N ALA A 149 11.88 -10.75 -1.42
CA ALA A 149 12.91 -9.78 -1.77
C ALA A 149 12.38 -8.34 -1.76
N LEU A 150 11.21 -8.09 -2.36
CA LEU A 150 10.65 -6.73 -2.44
C LEU A 150 10.13 -6.23 -1.08
N VAL A 151 9.46 -7.08 -0.31
CA VAL A 151 9.04 -6.75 1.06
C VAL A 151 10.27 -6.53 1.95
N GLY A 152 11.30 -7.38 1.83
CA GLY A 152 12.56 -7.23 2.56
C GLY A 152 13.28 -5.92 2.24
N LEU A 153 13.45 -5.60 0.96
CA LEU A 153 14.07 -4.35 0.53
C LEU A 153 13.28 -3.13 1.01
N SER A 154 11.95 -3.18 0.88
CA SER A 154 11.06 -2.13 1.35
C SER A 154 11.16 -1.94 2.86
N SER A 155 11.22 -3.05 3.61
CA SER A 155 11.38 -3.07 5.07
C SER A 155 12.70 -2.44 5.51
N VAL A 156 13.82 -2.75 4.84
CA VAL A 156 15.14 -2.17 5.16
C VAL A 156 15.13 -0.65 4.95
N LEU A 157 14.57 -0.19 3.83
CA LEU A 157 14.48 1.25 3.55
C LEU A 157 13.57 1.99 4.54
N SER A 158 12.42 1.40 4.88
CA SER A 158 11.52 1.99 5.87
C SER A 158 12.13 1.95 7.28
N ALA A 159 12.81 0.86 7.65
CA ALA A 159 13.44 0.72 8.97
C ALA A 159 14.52 1.79 9.19
N TYR A 160 15.28 2.15 8.14
CA TYR A 160 16.25 3.26 8.20
C TYR A 160 15.61 4.58 8.67
N TYR A 161 14.35 4.84 8.33
CA TYR A 161 13.62 6.02 8.78
C TYR A 161 12.93 5.79 10.13
N TYR A 162 12.15 4.70 10.26
CA TYR A 162 11.29 4.48 11.41
C TYR A 162 12.02 4.05 12.69
N CYS A 163 13.20 3.43 12.61
CA CYS A 163 14.02 3.11 13.79
C CYS A 163 14.51 4.36 14.54
N GLY A 164 14.48 5.55 13.91
CA GLY A 164 14.80 6.81 14.56
C GLY A 164 13.71 7.32 15.50
N TYR A 165 12.51 6.73 15.47
CA TYR A 165 11.39 7.13 16.32
C TYR A 165 11.38 6.37 17.66
N SER A 166 11.07 7.11 18.70
CA SER A 166 10.83 6.64 20.06
C SER A 166 9.53 7.24 20.57
N ILE A 167 8.86 6.56 21.49
CA ILE A 167 7.67 7.11 22.15
C ILE A 167 8.13 7.82 23.42
N ALA A 168 7.97 9.14 23.45
CA ALA A 168 8.34 9.96 24.60
C ALA A 168 7.09 10.49 25.30
N GLN A 169 7.16 10.67 26.60
CA GLN A 169 6.09 11.33 27.36
C GLN A 169 6.20 12.84 27.17
N TRP A 170 5.09 13.48 26.79
CA TRP A 170 5.01 14.93 26.62
C TRP A 170 4.46 15.62 27.87
N GLY A 171 3.44 15.04 28.49
CA GLY A 171 2.75 15.67 29.60
C GLY A 171 1.70 14.77 30.25
N THR A 172 0.67 15.41 30.79
CA THR A 172 -0.48 14.78 31.40
C THR A 172 -1.76 15.31 30.76
N TRP A 173 -2.72 14.42 30.54
CA TRP A 173 -4.07 14.71 30.10
C TRP A 173 -5.00 14.63 31.30
N GLU A 174 -5.88 15.61 31.38
CA GLU A 174 -6.95 15.66 32.37
C GLU A 174 -8.29 15.80 31.63
N PRO A 175 -9.34 15.08 32.06
CA PRO A 175 -10.65 15.18 31.42
C PRO A 175 -11.24 16.57 31.62
N GLU A 176 -11.91 17.09 30.60
CA GLU A 176 -12.68 18.33 30.75
C GLU A 176 -13.78 18.20 31.80
N LYS A 177 -14.18 19.32 32.42
CA LYS A 177 -15.21 19.34 33.50
C LYS A 177 -16.57 18.74 33.09
N LYS A 178 -16.88 18.69 31.80
CA LYS A 178 -18.11 18.11 31.26
C LYS A 178 -18.09 16.58 31.24
N CYS A 179 -16.93 15.96 31.41
CA CYS A 179 -16.76 14.51 31.39
C CYS A 179 -17.18 13.92 32.72
N THR A 180 -18.08 12.94 32.68
CA THR A 180 -18.59 12.25 33.88
C THR A 180 -17.93 10.87 34.02
N GLY A 181 -17.88 10.32 35.24
CA GLY A 181 -17.33 8.98 35.51
C GLY A 181 -15.85 8.95 35.92
N TYR A 182 -15.18 10.10 36.01
CA TYR A 182 -13.80 10.22 36.50
C TYR A 182 -13.74 10.53 38.00
N HIS A 183 -12.73 10.00 38.68
CA HIS A 183 -12.44 10.35 40.08
C HIS A 183 -11.88 11.78 40.21
N ALA A 184 -11.94 12.37 41.40
CA ALA A 184 -11.31 13.65 41.68
C ALA A 184 -9.79 13.58 41.45
N ASN A 185 -9.23 14.59 40.76
CA ASN A 185 -7.80 14.68 40.38
C ASN A 185 -7.31 13.53 39.50
N TYR A 186 -8.18 12.97 38.65
CA TYR A 186 -7.77 11.98 37.67
C TYR A 186 -6.93 12.61 36.55
N SER A 187 -5.76 12.02 36.29
CA SER A 187 -4.89 12.37 35.17
C SER A 187 -4.26 11.13 34.55
N GLU A 188 -3.98 11.20 33.25
CA GLU A 188 -3.27 10.17 32.50
C GLU A 188 -2.03 10.76 31.82
N PRO A 189 -0.94 10.00 31.64
CA PRO A 189 0.20 10.46 30.84
C PRO A 189 -0.16 10.58 29.35
N THR A 190 0.42 11.59 28.68
CA THR A 190 0.35 11.75 27.23
C THR A 190 1.69 11.48 26.58
N TYR A 191 1.64 10.85 25.43
CA TYR A 191 2.81 10.43 24.66
C TYR A 191 2.76 11.01 23.27
N TYR A 192 3.94 11.20 22.69
CA TYR A 192 4.12 11.61 21.31
C TYR A 192 5.28 10.84 20.69
N ARG A 193 5.31 10.86 19.36
CA ARG A 193 6.37 10.25 18.57
C ARG A 193 7.54 11.22 18.50
N ASN A 194 8.61 10.91 19.20
CA ASN A 194 9.84 11.71 19.25
C ASN A 194 10.92 11.05 18.40
N PHE A 195 11.55 11.81 17.52
CA PHE A 195 12.70 11.31 16.77
C PHE A 195 13.98 11.55 17.58
N ALA A 196 14.81 10.52 17.73
CA ALA A 196 15.96 10.54 18.64
C ALA A 196 17.00 11.63 18.30
N ASP A 197 17.14 11.98 17.02
CA ASP A 197 18.08 12.99 16.52
C ASP A 197 17.34 14.17 15.89
N ASN A 198 16.80 15.06 16.74
CA ASN A 198 16.01 16.22 16.33
C ASN A 198 16.75 17.15 15.35
N GLU A 199 18.08 17.21 15.38
CA GLU A 199 18.87 18.02 14.46
C GLU A 199 18.92 17.43 13.05
N ASN A 200 18.96 16.09 12.93
CA ASN A 200 19.00 15.41 11.64
C ASN A 200 17.65 14.89 11.15
N VAL A 201 16.55 14.97 11.92
CA VAL A 201 15.17 14.65 11.49
C VAL A 201 14.89 15.15 10.09
N SER A 202 15.12 16.45 9.88
CA SER A 202 14.79 17.12 8.62
C SER A 202 15.60 16.58 7.45
N LYS A 203 16.87 16.22 7.68
CA LYS A 203 17.77 15.67 6.65
C LYS A 203 17.41 14.22 6.34
N VAL A 204 17.22 13.39 7.35
CA VAL A 204 16.87 11.96 7.19
C VAL A 204 15.50 11.84 6.56
N GLY A 205 14.50 12.56 7.08
CA GLY A 205 13.15 12.61 6.53
C GLY A 205 13.13 13.11 5.10
N ARG A 206 13.87 14.18 4.77
CA ARG A 206 13.92 14.67 3.39
C ARG A 206 14.58 13.69 2.42
N ARG A 207 15.68 13.05 2.82
CA ARG A 207 16.32 12.00 2.00
C ARG A 207 15.37 10.84 1.76
N TYR A 208 14.70 10.38 2.81
CA TYR A 208 13.72 9.30 2.73
C TYR A 208 12.56 9.66 1.79
N GLN A 209 11.97 10.85 1.94
CA GLN A 209 10.90 11.34 1.07
C GLN A 209 11.32 11.47 -0.39
N VAL A 210 12.56 11.89 -0.66
CA VAL A 210 13.09 11.95 -2.03
C VAL A 210 13.23 10.55 -2.62
N ILE A 211 13.79 9.59 -1.87
CA ILE A 211 13.93 8.21 -2.33
C ILE A 211 12.56 7.58 -2.60
N ASP A 212 11.61 7.74 -1.68
CA ASP A 212 10.26 7.20 -1.83
C ASP A 212 9.52 7.87 -3.00
N GLY A 213 9.60 9.19 -3.10
CA GLY A 213 8.99 9.96 -4.19
C GLY A 213 9.54 9.56 -5.56
N VAL A 214 10.86 9.39 -5.69
CA VAL A 214 11.48 8.90 -6.93
C VAL A 214 11.01 7.48 -7.25
N SER A 215 10.93 6.59 -6.25
CA SER A 215 10.40 5.24 -6.46
C SER A 215 8.96 5.25 -6.98
N ARG A 216 8.08 6.10 -6.42
CA ARG A 216 6.69 6.23 -6.88
C ARG A 216 6.61 6.74 -8.33
N ILE A 217 7.45 7.71 -8.70
CA ILE A 217 7.52 8.23 -10.08
C ILE A 217 7.97 7.12 -11.05
N LEU A 218 9.00 6.35 -10.67
CA LEU A 218 9.48 5.23 -11.48
C LEU A 218 8.41 4.16 -11.69
N VAL A 219 7.66 3.80 -10.65
CA VAL A 219 6.53 2.86 -10.78
C VAL A 219 5.46 3.44 -11.73
N SER A 220 5.06 4.69 -11.52
CA SER A 220 4.02 5.35 -12.32
C SER A 220 4.37 5.45 -13.81
N ILE A 221 5.66 5.56 -14.16
CA ILE A 221 6.12 5.60 -15.56
C ILE A 221 6.30 4.18 -16.12
N SER A 222 6.85 3.25 -15.33
CA SER A 222 7.11 1.88 -15.79
C SER A 222 5.82 1.10 -16.07
N TYR A 223 4.77 1.32 -15.28
CA TYR A 223 3.49 0.62 -15.42
C TYR A 223 2.83 0.82 -16.80
N PRO A 224 2.60 2.04 -17.31
CA PRO A 224 2.01 2.25 -18.63
C PRO A 224 2.94 1.76 -19.76
N ILE A 225 4.26 1.94 -19.64
CA ILE A 225 5.22 1.46 -20.65
C ILE A 225 5.14 -0.06 -20.80
N LEU A 226 5.23 -0.80 -19.69
CA LEU A 226 5.13 -2.26 -19.69
C LEU A 226 3.76 -2.73 -20.16
N THR A 227 2.69 -2.04 -19.78
CA THR A 227 1.32 -2.35 -20.22
C THR A 227 1.17 -2.20 -21.74
N ILE A 228 1.68 -1.12 -22.31
CA ILE A 228 1.65 -0.89 -23.77
C ILE A 228 2.43 -2.00 -24.50
N LEU A 229 3.64 -2.33 -24.04
CA LEU A 229 4.43 -3.42 -24.62
C LEU A 229 3.71 -4.77 -24.52
N LEU A 230 3.06 -5.03 -23.39
CA LEU A 230 2.26 -6.24 -23.19
C LEU A 230 1.09 -6.30 -24.17
N ILE A 231 0.34 -5.21 -24.35
CA ILE A 231 -0.78 -5.13 -25.30
C ILE A 231 -0.31 -5.44 -26.73
N PHE A 232 0.85 -4.91 -27.14
CA PHE A 232 1.41 -5.20 -28.46
C PHE A 232 1.71 -6.69 -28.64
N GLU A 233 2.35 -7.32 -27.65
CA GLU A 233 2.68 -8.74 -27.74
C GLU A 233 1.42 -9.62 -27.68
N ILE A 234 0.40 -9.27 -26.88
CA ILE A 234 -0.90 -9.97 -26.89
C ILE A 234 -1.53 -9.92 -28.28
N ARG A 235 -1.59 -8.73 -28.89
CA ARG A 235 -2.19 -8.53 -30.23
C ARG A 235 -1.43 -9.31 -31.29
N LYS A 236 -0.10 -9.34 -31.19
CA LYS A 236 0.76 -10.11 -32.10
C LYS A 236 0.50 -11.61 -31.97
N SER A 237 0.53 -12.14 -30.75
CA SER A 237 0.26 -13.57 -30.48
C SER A 237 -1.15 -13.98 -30.89
N ALA A 238 -2.16 -13.14 -30.66
CA ALA A 238 -3.53 -13.38 -31.11
C ALA A 238 -3.63 -13.44 -32.65
N LYS A 239 -2.94 -12.54 -33.37
CA LYS A 239 -2.86 -12.59 -34.84
C LYS A 239 -2.19 -13.87 -35.33
N PHE A 240 -1.09 -14.31 -34.71
CA PHE A 240 -0.44 -15.58 -35.08
C PHE A 240 -1.34 -16.78 -34.82
N ALA A 241 -2.00 -16.85 -33.67
CA ALA A 241 -2.94 -17.91 -33.33
C ALA A 241 -4.13 -17.97 -34.32
N SER A 242 -4.74 -16.83 -34.63
CA SER A 242 -5.86 -16.77 -35.60
C SER A 242 -5.46 -17.23 -37.01
N LYS A 243 -4.24 -16.90 -37.47
CA LYS A 243 -3.72 -17.38 -38.76
C LYS A 243 -3.52 -18.89 -38.76
N ALA A 244 -2.97 -19.47 -37.69
CA ALA A 244 -2.75 -20.91 -37.57
C ALA A 244 -4.07 -21.70 -37.48
N LEU A 245 -5.08 -21.16 -36.80
CA LEU A 245 -6.44 -21.72 -36.77
C LEU A 245 -7.09 -21.71 -38.16
N ASN A 246 -6.99 -20.59 -38.88
CA ASN A 246 -7.54 -20.48 -40.23
C ASN A 246 -6.85 -21.46 -41.19
N SER A 247 -5.52 -21.60 -41.14
CA SER A 247 -4.81 -22.55 -42.01
C SER A 247 -5.20 -24.00 -41.72
N LYS A 248 -5.34 -24.38 -40.45
CA LYS A 248 -5.78 -25.73 -40.07
C LYS A 248 -7.21 -26.01 -40.56
N SER A 249 -8.12 -25.05 -40.41
CA SER A 249 -9.50 -25.18 -40.91
C SER A 249 -9.58 -25.30 -42.43
N SER A 250 -8.65 -24.67 -43.17
CA SER A 250 -8.57 -24.83 -44.62
C SER A 250 -8.03 -26.19 -45.02
N GLU A 251 -7.02 -26.72 -44.33
CA GLU A 251 -6.49 -28.08 -44.58
C GLU A 251 -7.55 -29.16 -44.31
N GLU A 252 -8.31 -29.04 -43.23
CA GLU A 252 -9.40 -29.98 -42.90
C GLU A 252 -10.52 -29.97 -43.96
N ARG A 253 -10.75 -28.82 -44.62
CA ARG A 253 -11.75 -28.70 -45.72
C ARG A 253 -11.33 -29.32 -47.04
N TRP A 254 -10.03 -29.44 -47.32
CA TRP A 254 -9.51 -30.03 -48.57
C TRP A 254 -9.32 -31.55 -48.49
N ASN A 255 -9.37 -32.13 -47.28
CA ASN A 255 -9.21 -33.56 -47.03
C ASN A 255 -10.56 -34.31 -46.89
N LEU A 256 -11.67 -33.67 -47.27
CA LEU A 256 -13.02 -34.23 -47.38
C LEU A 256 -13.46 -34.24 -48.85
#